data_AF-A0A1H6U0R5-F1
#
_entry.id   AF-A0A1H6U0R5-F1
#
_cell.length_a   1.000
_cell.length_b   1.000
_cell.length_c   1.000
_cell.angle_alpha   90.00
_cell.angle_beta   90.00
_cell.angle_gamma   90.00
#
_symmetry.space_group_name_H-M   'P 1'
#
loop_
_entity.id
_entity.type
_entity.pdbx_description
1 polymer ?
#
loop_
_entity_poly.entity_id
_entity_poly.type
_entity_poly.pdbx_seq_one_letter_code
_entity_poly.pdbx_strand_id
1 'polypeptide(L)'
;MTQYREILRLHSQGISQRSIARSCQCSHDRVSQVITKAATSEICWPLDPKITDPVLEQSLYPKKISRKSSRRYPDYAYIDKEMMRNGVTLKLLWKEFCEECHQAQALLLMYSQFCFHYREFVEKKRATMHTPRKPGEQIEVD
;
A
#
# COMPACT_ATOMS: atom_id res chain seq x y z
N MET A 1 -5.23 -17.90 -8.51
CA MET A 1 -5.86 -17.40 -7.27
C MET A 1 -5.84 -18.53 -6.24
N THR A 2 -5.78 -18.22 -4.94
CA THR A 2 -5.82 -19.26 -3.90
C THR A 2 -7.23 -19.78 -3.68
N GLN A 3 -7.38 -21.11 -3.70
CA GLN A 3 -8.65 -21.80 -3.55
C GLN A 3 -8.99 -21.98 -2.06
N TYR A 4 -9.43 -20.90 -1.41
CA TYR A 4 -9.69 -20.88 0.04
C TYR A 4 -10.79 -21.85 0.45
N ARG A 5 -11.88 -21.94 -0.32
CA ARG A 5 -12.97 -22.90 -0.07
C ARG A 5 -12.46 -24.34 -0.10
N GLU A 6 -11.62 -24.67 -1.07
CA GLU A 6 -11.11 -26.02 -1.27
C GLU A 6 -10.15 -26.43 -0.14
N ILE A 7 -9.28 -25.51 0.30
CA ILE A 7 -8.41 -25.73 1.46
C ILE A 7 -9.24 -26.08 2.71
N LEU A 8 -10.30 -25.33 2.98
CA LEU A 8 -11.16 -25.56 4.15
C LEU A 8 -11.97 -26.86 4.03
N ARG A 9 -12.46 -27.18 2.83
CA ARG A 9 -13.15 -28.45 2.54
C ARG A 9 -12.24 -29.65 2.82
N LEU A 10 -11.04 -29.68 2.21
CA LEU A 10 -10.11 -30.79 2.38
C LEU A 10 -9.61 -30.92 3.83
N HIS A 11 -9.43 -29.80 4.52
CA HIS A 11 -9.07 -29.82 5.94
C HIS A 11 -10.19 -30.43 6.80
N SER A 12 -11.46 -30.10 6.53
CA SER A 12 -12.60 -30.70 7.25
C SER A 12 -12.75 -32.21 7.04
N GLN A 13 -12.17 -32.74 5.96
CA GLN A 13 -12.11 -34.18 5.66
C GLN A 13 -10.93 -34.90 6.33
N GLY A 14 -10.12 -34.18 7.13
CA GLY A 14 -8.96 -34.76 7.83
C GLY A 14 -7.72 -34.97 6.96
N ILE A 15 -7.66 -34.36 5.78
CA ILE A 15 -6.51 -34.48 4.87
C ILE A 15 -5.33 -33.66 5.41
N SER A 16 -4.11 -34.21 5.30
CA SER A 16 -2.90 -33.53 5.76
C SER A 16 -2.64 -32.23 4.98
N GLN A 17 -2.16 -31.19 5.68
CA GLN A 17 -1.86 -29.89 5.08
C GLN A 17 -0.88 -29.97 3.90
N ARG A 18 0.07 -30.92 3.93
CA ARG A 18 1.01 -31.18 2.83
C ARG A 18 0.32 -31.69 1.57
N SER A 19 -0.67 -32.57 1.72
CA SER A 19 -1.47 -33.08 0.60
C SER A 19 -2.40 -32.00 0.03
N ILE A 20 -2.98 -31.17 0.91
CA ILE A 20 -3.79 -30.01 0.51
C ILE A 20 -2.96 -29.02 -0.30
N ALA A 21 -1.74 -28.69 0.17
CA ALA A 21 -0.83 -27.79 -0.54
C ALA A 21 -0.52 -28.27 -1.97
N ARG A 22 -0.28 -29.59 -2.13
CA ARG A 22 -0.04 -30.22 -3.43
C ARG A 22 -1.29 -30.17 -4.34
N SER A 23 -2.46 -30.40 -3.76
CA SER A 23 -3.74 -30.44 -4.48
C SER A 23 -4.23 -29.06 -4.92
N CYS A 24 -4.03 -28.04 -4.07
CA CYS A 24 -4.45 -26.66 -4.32
C CYS A 24 -3.37 -25.78 -4.97
N GLN A 25 -2.21 -26.36 -5.32
CA GLN A 25 -1.03 -25.67 -5.87
C GLN A 25 -0.64 -24.41 -5.08
N CYS A 26 -0.59 -24.53 -3.76
CA CYS A 26 -0.20 -23.43 -2.85
C CYS A 26 0.89 -23.89 -1.87
N SER A 27 1.60 -22.93 -1.27
CA SER A 27 2.64 -23.27 -0.29
C SER A 27 2.02 -23.82 1.00
N HIS A 28 2.73 -24.74 1.65
CA HIS A 28 2.34 -25.30 2.94
C HIS A 28 2.07 -24.21 3.98
N ASP A 29 2.93 -23.18 4.04
CA ASP A 29 2.76 -22.06 4.97
C ASP A 29 1.46 -21.28 4.71
N ARG A 30 1.06 -21.16 3.45
CA ARG A 30 -0.18 -20.48 3.10
C ARG A 30 -1.40 -21.31 3.50
N VAL A 31 -1.36 -22.63 3.33
CA VAL A 31 -2.40 -23.55 3.85
C VAL A 31 -2.51 -23.42 5.37
N SER A 32 -1.38 -23.49 6.08
CA SER A 32 -1.32 -23.35 7.53
C SER A 32 -1.91 -22.02 8.00
N GLN A 33 -1.49 -20.89 7.41
CA GLN A 33 -2.03 -19.57 7.73
C GLN A 33 -3.55 -19.46 7.50
N VAL A 34 -4.05 -20.05 6.41
CA VAL A 34 -5.49 -20.05 6.10
C VAL A 34 -6.28 -20.81 7.16
N ILE A 35 -5.81 -21.99 7.56
CA ILE A 35 -6.46 -22.81 8.60
C ILE A 35 -6.45 -22.09 9.94
N THR A 36 -5.30 -21.54 10.37
CA THR A 36 -5.19 -20.81 11.64
C THR A 36 -6.09 -19.58 11.65
N LYS A 37 -6.16 -18.83 10.54
CA LYS A 37 -7.03 -17.65 10.44
C LYS A 37 -8.50 -18.04 10.40
N ALA A 38 -8.86 -19.08 9.67
CA ALA A 38 -10.23 -19.57 9.63
C ALA A 38 -10.70 -20.02 11.03
N ALA A 39 -9.84 -20.71 11.78
CA ALA A 39 -10.12 -21.07 13.17
C ALA A 39 -10.28 -19.81 14.06
N THR A 40 -9.45 -18.80 13.87
CA THR A 40 -9.54 -17.52 14.62
C THR A 40 -10.81 -16.73 14.29
N SER A 41 -11.28 -16.81 13.03
CA SER A 41 -12.48 -16.14 12.53
C SER A 41 -13.74 -17.00 12.67
N GLU A 42 -13.67 -18.14 13.35
CA GLU A 42 -14.77 -19.11 13.53
C GLU A 42 -15.42 -19.59 12.21
N ILE A 43 -14.63 -19.56 11.12
CA ILE A 43 -15.07 -20.00 9.79
C ILE A 43 -14.87 -21.52 9.71
N CYS A 44 -15.97 -22.26 9.79
CA CYS A 44 -15.97 -23.71 9.65
C CYS A 44 -16.61 -24.15 8.34
N TRP A 45 -16.20 -25.32 7.85
CA TRP A 45 -16.93 -26.04 6.82
C TRP A 45 -18.14 -26.76 7.46
N PRO A 46 -19.33 -26.82 6.82
CA PRO A 46 -19.68 -26.38 5.48
C PRO A 46 -19.95 -24.87 5.37
N LEU A 47 -19.41 -24.25 4.32
CA LEU A 47 -19.64 -22.84 4.00
C LEU A 47 -20.88 -22.69 3.10
N ASP A 48 -21.63 -21.61 3.29
CA ASP A 48 -22.74 -21.24 2.40
C ASP A 48 -22.21 -21.14 0.94
N PRO A 49 -22.90 -21.69 -0.07
CA PRO A 49 -22.53 -21.57 -1.47
C PRO A 49 -22.34 -20.12 -1.95
N LYS A 50 -22.93 -19.13 -1.26
CA LYS A 50 -22.76 -17.70 -1.57
C LYS A 50 -21.37 -17.14 -1.22
N ILE A 51 -20.60 -17.81 -0.37
CA ILE A 51 -19.30 -17.31 0.12
C ILE A 51 -18.19 -17.64 -0.88
N THR A 52 -17.87 -16.75 -1.81
CA THR A 52 -16.82 -17.01 -2.80
C THR A 52 -15.40 -16.84 -2.22
N ASP A 53 -14.39 -17.39 -2.89
CA ASP A 53 -12.97 -17.21 -2.51
C ASP A 53 -12.54 -15.76 -2.25
N PRO A 54 -12.94 -14.74 -3.05
CA PRO A 54 -12.61 -13.34 -2.74
C PRO A 54 -13.25 -12.82 -1.45
N VAL A 55 -14.43 -13.33 -1.08
CA VAL A 55 -15.09 -12.96 0.19
C VAL A 55 -14.32 -13.56 1.37
N LEU A 56 -13.86 -14.82 1.25
CA LEU A 56 -12.99 -15.44 2.24
C LEU A 56 -11.65 -14.72 2.35
N GLU A 57 -11.07 -14.29 1.23
CA GLU A 57 -9.83 -13.52 1.25
C GLU A 57 -9.98 -12.23 2.04
N GLN A 58 -11.05 -11.47 1.83
CA GLN A 58 -11.32 -10.23 2.56
C GLN A 58 -11.59 -10.46 4.05
N SER A 59 -12.27 -11.56 4.40
CA SER A 59 -12.56 -11.92 5.79
C SER A 59 -11.31 -12.40 6.54
N LEU A 60 -10.51 -13.29 5.93
CA LEU A 60 -9.29 -13.84 6.51
C LEU A 60 -8.13 -12.84 6.51
N TYR A 61 -8.07 -11.99 5.48
CA TYR A 61 -7.04 -10.97 5.28
C TYR A 61 -7.75 -9.64 5.04
N PRO A 62 -8.34 -9.02 6.09
CA PRO A 62 -8.80 -7.66 5.96
C PRO A 62 -7.60 -6.84 5.50
N LYS A 63 -7.70 -6.23 4.32
CA LYS A 63 -6.67 -5.30 3.85
C LYS A 63 -6.41 -4.38 5.02
N LYS A 64 -5.17 -4.32 5.49
CA LYS A 64 -4.76 -3.33 6.48
C LYS A 64 -5.11 -2.00 5.82
N ILE A 65 -6.28 -1.46 6.12
CA ILE A 65 -6.62 -0.09 5.82
C ILE A 65 -5.50 0.63 6.54
N SER A 66 -4.52 1.12 5.79
CA SER A 66 -3.47 1.96 6.33
C SER A 66 -4.24 2.98 7.13
N ARG A 67 -4.16 2.92 8.47
CA ARG A 67 -4.87 3.87 9.34
C ARG A 67 -4.61 5.22 8.70
N LYS A 68 -5.64 5.85 8.13
CA LYS A 68 -5.49 7.16 7.49
C LYS A 68 -4.86 8.00 8.58
N SER A 69 -3.56 8.25 8.48
CA SER A 69 -2.87 8.88 9.58
C SER A 69 -3.51 10.24 9.71
N SER A 70 -3.99 10.61 10.89
CA SER A 70 -4.51 11.96 11.18
C SER A 70 -3.41 13.03 11.13
N ARG A 71 -2.34 12.77 10.35
CA ARG A 71 -1.25 13.69 10.08
C ARG A 71 -1.78 14.79 9.18
N ARG A 72 -1.47 16.01 9.57
CA ARG A 72 -1.70 17.16 8.72
C ARG A 72 -0.73 17.09 7.56
N TYR A 73 -1.22 17.37 6.36
CA TYR A 73 -0.38 17.54 5.18
C TYR A 73 -0.21 19.04 4.92
N PRO A 74 0.99 19.50 4.57
CA PRO A 74 1.22 20.88 4.19
C PRO A 74 0.56 21.17 2.83
N ASP A 75 0.32 22.46 2.55
CA ASP A 75 -0.08 22.90 1.22
C ASP A 75 1.15 22.86 0.29
N TYR A 76 1.27 21.78 -0.48
CA TYR A 76 2.37 21.61 -1.42
C TYR A 76 2.37 22.62 -2.57
N ALA A 77 1.23 23.24 -2.90
CA ALA A 77 1.18 24.30 -3.90
C ALA A 77 1.80 25.61 -3.38
N TYR A 78 1.61 25.91 -2.08
CA TYR A 78 2.31 27.00 -1.41
C TYR A 78 3.81 26.72 -1.32
N ILE A 79 4.21 25.52 -0.87
CA ILE A 79 5.61 25.10 -0.77
C ILE A 79 6.34 25.26 -2.11
N ASP A 80 5.72 24.82 -3.21
CA ASP A 80 6.32 24.91 -4.54
C ASP A 80 6.52 26.36 -5.01
N LYS A 81 5.62 27.29 -4.64
CA LYS A 81 5.79 28.73 -4.91
C LYS A 81 6.94 29.31 -4.09
N GLU A 82 7.03 28.98 -2.81
CA GLU A 82 8.10 29.48 -1.93
C GLU A 82 9.47 28.92 -2.37
N MET A 83 9.52 27.68 -2.86
CA MET A 83 10.74 27.07 -3.40
C MET A 83 11.30 27.78 -4.64
N MET A 84 10.52 28.65 -5.30
CA MET A 84 11.02 29.48 -6.42
C MET A 84 11.75 30.74 -5.95
N ARG A 85 11.72 31.07 -4.64
CA ARG A 85 12.39 32.24 -4.09
C ARG A 85 13.85 31.94 -3.76
N ASN A 86 14.71 32.94 -3.93
CA ASN A 86 16.14 32.82 -3.64
C ASN A 86 16.38 32.54 -2.15
N GLY A 87 17.18 31.52 -1.86
CA GLY A 87 17.58 31.16 -0.48
C GLY A 87 16.57 30.28 0.28
N VAL A 88 15.42 29.95 -0.31
CA VAL A 88 14.44 29.04 0.31
C VAL A 88 14.87 27.59 0.10
N THR A 89 14.76 26.78 1.15
CA THR A 89 15.08 25.34 1.12
C THR A 89 13.93 24.52 1.67
N LEU A 90 13.76 23.28 1.19
CA LEU A 90 12.74 22.36 1.72
C LEU A 90 12.87 22.12 3.23
N LYS A 91 14.10 22.17 3.76
CA LYS A 91 14.35 22.03 5.20
C LYS A 91 13.85 23.23 5.99
N LEU A 92 13.92 24.44 5.42
CA LEU A 92 13.36 25.65 6.02
C LEU A 92 11.83 25.55 6.07
N LEU A 93 11.19 25.27 4.93
CA LEU A 93 9.74 25.12 4.83
C LEU A 93 9.19 23.99 5.71
N TRP A 94 9.96 22.90 5.88
CA TRP A 94 9.60 21.83 6.82
C TRP A 94 9.64 22.28 8.28
N LYS A 95 10.57 23.15 8.67
CA LYS A 95 10.61 23.70 10.04
C LYS A 95 9.40 24.60 10.31
N GLU A 96 9.07 25.48 9.37
CA GLU A 96 7.88 26.34 9.45
C GLU A 96 6.60 25.50 9.58
N PHE A 97 6.47 24.46 8.75
CA PHE A 97 5.37 23.50 8.86
C PHE A 97 5.33 22.79 10.22
N CYS A 98 6.48 22.47 10.82
CA CYS A 98 6.52 21.89 12.15
C CYS A 98 5.99 22.85 13.23
N GLU A 99 6.33 24.13 13.12
CA GLU A 99 5.86 25.18 14.03
C GLU A 99 4.34 25.37 13.91
N GLU A 100 3.80 25.42 12.69
CA GLU A 100 2.35 25.46 12.45
C GLU A 100 1.63 24.24 13.04
N CYS A 101 2.18 23.04 12.86
CA CYS A 101 1.60 21.83 13.42
C CYS A 101 1.65 21.83 14.96
N HIS A 102 2.70 22.39 15.55
CA HIS A 102 2.80 22.54 17.00
C HIS A 102 1.71 23.47 17.54
N GLN A 103 1.48 24.62 16.88
CA GLN A 103 0.41 25.56 17.23
C GLN A 103 -0.98 24.93 17.08
N ALA A 104 -1.19 24.13 16.05
CA ALA A 104 -2.46 23.45 15.77
C ALA A 104 -2.66 22.14 16.55
N GLN A 105 -1.72 21.74 17.42
CA GLN A 105 -1.67 20.43 18.10
C GLN A 105 -1.90 19.24 17.16
N ALA A 106 -1.39 19.33 15.93
CA ALA A 106 -1.58 18.33 14.89
C ALA A 106 -0.36 17.40 14.77
N LEU A 107 -0.59 16.18 14.25
CA LEU A 107 0.50 15.24 14.00
C LEU A 107 1.36 15.70 12.82
N LEU A 108 2.66 15.82 13.07
CA LEU A 108 3.67 16.27 12.12
C LEU A 108 4.08 15.16 11.14
N LEU A 109 4.53 15.57 9.96
CA LEU A 109 5.27 14.70 9.04
C LEU A 109 6.76 14.77 9.36
N MET A 110 7.43 13.61 9.35
CA MET A 110 8.89 13.58 9.37
C MET A 110 9.45 14.17 8.08
N TYR A 111 10.65 14.75 8.14
CA TYR A 111 11.30 15.38 6.99
C TYR A 111 11.37 14.49 5.75
N SER A 112 11.66 13.19 5.91
CA SER A 112 11.69 12.23 4.80
C SER A 112 10.33 12.08 4.10
N GLN A 113 9.24 12.04 4.86
CA GLN A 113 7.88 11.97 4.33
C GLN A 113 7.48 13.28 3.66
N PHE A 114 7.84 14.41 4.27
CA PHE A 114 7.62 15.74 3.68
C PHE A 114 8.26 15.85 2.30
N CYS A 115 9.54 15.48 2.18
CA CYS A 115 10.27 15.46 0.91
C CYS A 115 9.71 14.43 -0.09
N PHE A 116 9.24 13.27 0.37
CA PHE A 116 8.60 12.28 -0.48
C PHE A 116 7.33 12.83 -1.13
N HIS A 117 6.41 13.35 -0.34
CA HIS A 117 5.14 13.87 -0.85
C HIS A 117 5.31 15.15 -1.67
N TYR A 118 6.28 16.00 -1.35
CA TYR A 118 6.63 17.13 -2.21
C TYR A 118 7.12 16.67 -3.60
N ARG A 119 7.95 15.62 -3.67
CA ARG A 119 8.37 15.05 -4.96
C ARG A 119 7.20 14.50 -5.75
N GLU A 120 6.30 13.74 -5.12
CA GLU A 120 5.08 13.25 -5.78
C GLU A 120 4.22 14.41 -6.32
N PHE A 121 4.12 15.52 -5.58
CA PHE A 121 3.41 16.71 -6.02
C PHE A 121 4.07 17.35 -7.26
N VAL A 122 5.39 17.53 -7.21
CA VAL A 122 6.16 18.10 -8.33
C VAL A 122 6.09 17.20 -9.56
N GLU A 123 6.16 15.87 -9.42
CA GLU A 123 6.01 14.92 -10.53
C GLU A 123 4.64 15.05 -11.21
N LYS A 124 3.57 15.12 -10.42
CA LYS A 124 2.20 15.31 -10.94
C LYS A 124 2.04 16.67 -11.63
N LYS A 125 2.64 17.73 -11.08
CA LYS A 125 2.61 19.08 -11.66
C LYS A 125 3.44 19.18 -12.94
N ARG A 126 4.58 18.47 -13.00
CA ARG A 126 5.49 18.40 -14.15
C ARG A 126 5.07 17.37 -15.20
N ALA A 127 3.77 17.09 -15.34
CA ALA A 127 3.23 16.29 -16.44
C ALA A 127 3.36 16.97 -17.83
N THR A 128 4.50 17.61 -18.07
CA THR A 128 5.07 17.89 -19.39
C THR A 128 5.72 16.62 -19.91
N MET A 129 5.45 16.25 -21.17
CA MET A 129 6.13 15.17 -21.88
C MET A 129 7.60 15.52 -22.14
N HIS A 130 8.42 15.57 -21.09
CA HIS A 130 9.85 15.62 -21.26
C HIS A 130 10.35 14.19 -21.44
N THR A 131 10.60 13.81 -22.69
CA THR A 131 11.33 12.58 -23.00
C THR A 131 12.80 12.84 -22.68
N PRO A 132 13.38 12.25 -21.62
CA PRO A 132 14.80 12.39 -21.39
C PRO A 132 15.54 11.72 -22.55
N ARG A 133 16.24 12.51 -23.37
CA ARG A 133 17.12 11.98 -24.42
C ARG A 133 18.55 12.06 -23.94
N LYS A 134 19.21 10.90 -23.88
CA LYS A 134 20.65 10.85 -23.69
C LYS A 134 21.32 11.12 -25.03
N PRO A 135 22.32 12.02 -25.10
CA PRO A 135 23.05 12.29 -26.34
C PRO A 135 23.61 10.99 -26.93
N GLY A 136 23.29 10.70 -28.20
CA GLY A 136 23.79 9.52 -28.93
C GLY A 136 22.94 8.24 -28.82
N GLU A 137 21.83 8.22 -28.06
CA GLU A 137 20.96 7.02 -27.97
C GLU A 137 19.88 6.92 -29.05
N GLN A 138 19.49 8.04 -29.68
CA GLN A 138 18.48 8.05 -30.73
C GLN A 138 18.86 9.03 -31.85
N ILE A 139 18.67 8.60 -33.09
CA ILE A 139 18.68 9.42 -34.30
C ILE A 139 17.30 9.25 -34.95
N GLU A 140 16.67 10.37 -35.29
CA GLU A 140 15.43 10.39 -36.07
C GLU A 140 15.80 10.85 -37.48
N VAL A 141 15.26 10.15 -38.48
CA VAL A 141 15.47 10.42 -39.90
C VAL A 141 14.13 10.90 -40.47
N ASP A 142 14.17 11.95 -41.29
CA ASP A 142 13.01 12.56 -41.96
C ASP A 142 12.42 11.64 -43.06
#